data_AF-A0AAP7GZ54-F1
#
_entry.id   AF-A0AAP7GZ54-F1
#
_cell.length_a   1.000
_cell.length_b   1.000
_cell.length_c   1.000
_cell.angle_alpha   90.00
_cell.angle_beta   90.00
_cell.angle_gamma   90.00
#
_symmetry.space_group_name_H-M   'P 1'
#
loop_
_entity.id
_entity.type
_entity.pdbx_description
1 polymer ?
#
loop_
_entity_poly.entity_id
_entity_poly.type
_entity_poly.pdbx_seq_one_letter_code
_entity_poly.pdbx_strand_id
1 'polypeptide(L)'
;MLSSKAFFLLGLTSLVVGCSTYYKPADTLYWSGKDDVEFFERKRYPDTTFRCIKDNKVSYIHGYMLALYDLNTYEVGRNANTIFMTTEKHYTGGYDWTYLFTDENHKITSVRNATGFGEIEKEFKCNEYEETYKPELKPRLWTAVAVRSTHSKQGIWGNDTLYQNLDDAKKEAIDSCEKESGETCEFLFGFSNMCLTLAHADKIEPTSYIGVGIIGKDSKENALKNCKDDGASNCHVPKHYPVCSTPCDYSKDKQCFFDKPQLAKPGKNGKDEIFYAGEKNLF
;
A
#
# COMPACT_ATOMS: atom_id res chain seq x y z
N MET A 1 27.54 -54.18 39.59
CA MET A 1 26.32 -54.29 38.76
C MET A 1 25.38 -53.17 39.15
N LEU A 2 24.80 -52.53 38.14
CA LEU A 2 23.94 -51.35 38.14
C LEU A 2 22.86 -51.28 39.25
N SER A 3 22.51 -50.06 39.68
CA SER A 3 21.18 -49.45 39.43
C SER A 3 21.01 -48.20 40.32
N SER A 4 21.24 -47.00 39.76
CA SER A 4 20.20 -46.06 39.32
C SER A 4 19.18 -45.65 40.40
N LYS A 5 19.46 -44.52 41.08
CA LYS A 5 18.42 -43.61 41.57
C LYS A 5 18.54 -42.30 40.79
N ALA A 6 17.83 -42.24 39.67
CA ALA A 6 17.61 -41.00 38.93
C ALA A 6 16.64 -40.13 39.73
N PHE A 7 17.15 -39.05 40.33
CA PHE A 7 16.34 -37.93 40.76
C PHE A 7 15.80 -37.24 39.51
N PHE A 8 14.50 -37.36 39.26
CA PHE A 8 13.78 -36.53 38.31
C PHE A 8 13.74 -35.09 38.84
N LEU A 9 14.70 -34.27 38.43
CA LEU A 9 14.54 -32.81 38.47
C LEU A 9 13.59 -32.45 37.33
N LEU A 10 12.33 -32.18 37.68
CA LEU A 10 11.40 -31.41 36.86
C LEU A 10 11.98 -29.99 36.71
N GLY A 11 12.88 -29.83 35.75
CA GLY A 11 13.19 -28.53 35.20
C GLY A 11 11.98 -28.05 34.43
N LEU A 12 11.17 -27.19 35.05
CA LEU A 12 10.30 -26.28 34.30
C LEU A 12 11.22 -25.46 33.38
N THR A 13 11.43 -25.93 32.15
CA THR A 13 11.77 -25.06 31.03
C THR A 13 10.55 -24.20 30.79
N SER A 14 10.50 -23.05 31.47
CA SER A 14 9.72 -21.91 31.02
C SER A 14 10.17 -21.60 29.59
N LEU A 15 9.43 -22.14 28.62
CA LEU A 15 9.42 -21.64 27.25
C LEU A 15 9.01 -20.17 27.34
N VAL A 16 10.01 -19.30 27.38
CA VAL A 16 9.83 -17.91 26.97
C VAL A 16 9.45 -18.02 25.51
N VAL A 17 8.16 -17.95 25.23
CA VAL A 17 7.64 -17.74 23.87
C VAL A 17 8.01 -16.31 23.51
N GLY A 18 9.30 -16.08 23.27
CA GLY A 18 9.79 -14.83 22.71
C GLY A 18 9.29 -14.78 21.28
N CYS A 19 8.41 -13.82 20.98
CA CYS A 19 8.02 -13.51 19.61
C CYS A 19 9.29 -13.17 18.80
N SER A 20 9.85 -14.14 18.10
CA SER A 20 11.06 -13.98 17.29
C SER A 20 10.70 -13.38 15.94
N THR A 21 11.52 -12.46 15.42
CA THR A 21 11.43 -12.14 14.00
C THR A 21 11.99 -13.30 13.18
N TYR A 22 11.31 -13.64 12.08
CA TYR A 22 11.72 -14.70 11.16
C TYR A 22 12.29 -14.08 9.89
N TYR A 23 13.47 -14.55 9.49
CA TYR A 23 14.10 -14.11 8.25
C TYR A 23 13.29 -14.58 7.04
N LYS A 24 13.09 -13.72 6.04
CA LYS A 24 12.57 -14.12 4.72
C LYS A 24 13.74 -14.34 3.76
N PRO A 25 14.14 -15.58 3.47
CA PRO A 25 15.35 -15.82 2.69
C PRO A 25 15.22 -15.33 1.25
N ALA A 26 14.09 -15.59 0.60
CA ALA A 26 13.85 -15.17 -0.78
C ALA A 26 13.77 -13.64 -0.92
N ASP A 27 12.96 -12.99 -0.07
CA ASP A 27 12.84 -11.52 -0.10
C ASP A 27 14.16 -10.86 0.26
N THR A 28 14.87 -11.36 1.27
CA THR A 28 16.16 -10.78 1.62
C THR A 28 17.19 -10.95 0.51
N LEU A 29 17.28 -12.13 -0.11
CA LEU A 29 18.21 -12.34 -1.21
C LEU A 29 17.93 -11.39 -2.38
N TYR A 30 16.66 -11.15 -2.69
CA TYR A 30 16.26 -10.24 -3.75
C TYR A 30 16.54 -8.77 -3.41
N TRP A 31 16.25 -8.37 -2.16
CA TRP A 31 16.30 -6.98 -1.73
C TRP A 31 17.67 -6.52 -1.20
N SER A 32 18.52 -7.44 -0.76
CA SER A 32 19.83 -7.12 -0.19
C SER A 32 20.68 -6.25 -1.14
N GLY A 33 21.18 -5.12 -0.65
CA GLY A 33 21.98 -4.15 -1.39
C GLY A 33 21.20 -3.15 -2.23
N LYS A 34 19.89 -3.30 -2.38
CA LYS A 34 19.01 -2.29 -3.02
C LYS A 34 18.72 -1.15 -2.06
N ASP A 35 18.36 0.01 -2.60
CA ASP A 35 17.87 1.14 -1.79
C ASP A 35 16.51 0.77 -1.17
N ASP A 36 16.30 1.13 0.09
CA ASP A 36 15.00 0.97 0.77
C ASP A 36 13.86 1.68 0.05
N VAL A 37 14.18 2.78 -0.65
CA VAL A 37 13.31 3.49 -1.56
C VAL A 37 12.68 2.55 -2.60
N GLU A 38 13.48 1.64 -3.19
CA GLU A 38 12.96 0.68 -4.18
C GLU A 38 11.92 -0.27 -3.57
N PHE A 39 12.03 -0.54 -2.26
CA PHE A 39 11.04 -1.32 -1.53
C PHE A 39 9.77 -0.50 -1.24
N PHE A 40 9.94 0.77 -0.85
CA PHE A 40 8.83 1.68 -0.52
C PHE A 40 7.95 1.89 -1.75
N GLU A 41 8.58 2.24 -2.88
CA GLU A 41 7.93 2.52 -4.17
C GLU A 41 7.00 1.37 -4.59
N ARG A 42 7.47 0.12 -4.44
CA ARG A 42 6.72 -1.07 -4.87
C ARG A 42 5.63 -1.55 -3.93
N LYS A 43 5.69 -1.21 -2.65
CA LYS A 43 4.77 -1.76 -1.63
C LYS A 43 3.89 -0.67 -1.03
N ARG A 44 4.50 0.24 -0.28
CA ARG A 44 3.94 1.44 0.37
C ARG A 44 5.01 2.04 1.28
N TYR A 45 4.77 3.21 1.86
CA TYR A 45 5.58 3.71 2.97
C TYR A 45 5.43 2.84 4.22
N PRO A 46 6.49 2.70 5.03
CA PRO A 46 6.40 2.01 6.30
C PRO A 46 5.47 2.75 7.27
N ASP A 47 4.81 2.00 8.13
CA ASP A 47 3.95 2.54 9.20
C ASP A 47 4.77 3.13 10.34
N THR A 48 5.99 2.63 10.52
CA THR A 48 6.94 3.12 11.53
C THR A 48 8.36 3.00 11.01
N THR A 49 9.24 3.90 11.45
CA THR A 49 10.68 3.82 11.18
C THR A 49 11.45 4.07 12.46
N PHE A 50 12.38 3.17 12.77
CA PHE A 50 13.28 3.28 13.91
C PHE A 50 14.69 3.59 13.42
N ARG A 51 15.33 4.58 14.05
CA ARG A 51 16.76 4.84 13.88
C ARG A 51 17.51 4.11 14.99
N CYS A 52 18.37 3.18 14.60
CA CYS A 52 19.17 2.37 15.49
C CYS A 52 20.64 2.84 15.44
N ILE A 53 21.20 3.15 16.62
CA ILE A 53 22.62 3.46 16.76
C ILE A 53 23.32 2.34 17.52
N LYS A 54 24.35 1.78 16.90
CA LYS A 54 25.18 0.71 17.50
C LYS A 54 26.63 0.90 17.08
N ASP A 55 27.52 0.95 18.06
CA ASP A 55 28.97 1.12 17.83
C ASP A 55 29.29 2.33 16.91
N ASN A 56 28.60 3.47 17.14
CA ASN A 56 28.63 4.69 16.31
C ASN A 56 28.20 4.52 14.85
N LYS A 57 27.61 3.38 14.48
CA LYS A 57 26.98 3.17 13.17
C LYS A 57 25.48 3.36 13.26
N VAL A 58 24.93 4.05 12.27
CA VAL A 58 23.49 4.28 12.14
C VAL A 58 22.91 3.20 11.23
N SER A 59 21.69 2.77 11.53
CA SER A 59 20.89 1.86 10.70
C SER A 59 19.42 2.22 10.85
N TYR A 60 18.61 1.83 9.87
CA TYR A 60 17.16 2.06 9.93
C TYR A 60 16.38 0.75 9.87
N ILE A 61 15.22 0.76 10.54
CA ILE A 61 14.29 -0.36 10.56
C ILE A 61 12.92 0.19 10.20
N HIS A 62 12.39 -0.25 9.06
CA HIS A 62 11.09 0.18 8.56
C HIS A 62 10.06 -0.92 8.78
N GLY A 63 9.02 -0.62 9.56
CA GLY A 63 7.95 -1.55 9.91
C GLY A 63 6.71 -1.39 9.05
N TYR A 64 6.19 -2.52 8.57
CA TYR A 64 4.98 -2.63 7.76
C TYR A 64 3.97 -3.51 8.47
N MET A 65 2.88 -2.91 8.90
CA MET A 65 1.75 -3.53 9.54
C MET A 65 0.67 -3.89 8.52
N LEU A 66 0.30 -5.17 8.45
CA LEU A 66 -0.82 -5.65 7.66
C LEU A 66 -1.93 -6.12 8.59
N ALA A 67 -3.08 -5.45 8.55
CA ALA A 67 -4.26 -5.88 9.31
C ALA A 67 -4.76 -7.23 8.80
N LEU A 68 -5.02 -8.15 9.73
CA LEU A 68 -5.53 -9.48 9.42
C LEU A 68 -7.06 -9.46 9.38
N TYR A 69 -7.63 -10.08 8.34
CA TYR A 69 -9.08 -10.17 8.14
C TYR A 69 -9.48 -11.61 7.84
N ASP A 70 -10.58 -12.04 8.44
CA ASP A 70 -11.29 -13.26 8.03
C ASP A 70 -12.25 -12.94 6.89
N LEU A 71 -12.34 -13.86 5.93
CA LEU A 71 -13.27 -13.77 4.81
C LEU A 71 -14.51 -14.61 5.12
N ASN A 72 -15.62 -13.93 5.41
CA ASN A 72 -16.89 -14.59 5.63
C ASN A 72 -17.73 -14.51 4.35
N THR A 73 -18.00 -15.66 3.75
CA THR A 73 -18.86 -15.76 2.57
C THR A 73 -20.22 -16.29 2.98
N TYR A 74 -21.28 -15.54 2.67
CA TYR A 74 -22.65 -15.90 3.03
C TYR A 74 -23.63 -15.57 1.91
N GLU A 75 -24.76 -16.28 1.89
CA GLU A 75 -25.82 -16.10 0.90
C GLU A 75 -26.61 -14.82 1.18
N VAL A 76 -26.75 -13.96 0.17
CA VAL A 76 -27.54 -12.71 0.24
C VAL A 76 -28.85 -12.80 -0.53
N GLY A 77 -29.06 -13.89 -1.28
CA GLY A 77 -30.32 -14.16 -1.95
C GLY A 77 -30.26 -15.38 -2.85
N ARG A 78 -31.43 -15.85 -3.28
CA ARG A 78 -31.55 -17.00 -4.18
C ARG A 78 -32.73 -16.83 -5.12
N ASN A 79 -32.56 -17.25 -6.36
CA ASN A 79 -33.68 -17.50 -7.28
C ASN A 79 -33.70 -19.00 -7.68
N ALA A 80 -34.61 -19.38 -8.58
CA ALA A 80 -34.82 -20.78 -8.95
C ALA A 80 -33.53 -21.53 -9.38
N ASN A 81 -32.56 -20.84 -9.99
CA ASN A 81 -31.34 -21.48 -10.54
C ASN A 81 -30.02 -20.85 -10.05
N THR A 82 -30.05 -19.78 -9.25
CA THR A 82 -28.86 -19.01 -8.87
C THR A 82 -28.88 -18.65 -7.39
N ILE A 83 -27.74 -18.87 -6.73
CA ILE A 83 -27.45 -18.40 -5.39
C ILE A 83 -26.57 -17.16 -5.50
N PHE A 84 -27.00 -16.06 -4.90
CA PHE A 84 -26.23 -14.84 -4.78
C PHE A 84 -25.46 -14.89 -3.46
N MET A 85 -24.14 -14.92 -3.54
CA MET A 85 -23.24 -14.92 -2.39
C MET A 85 -22.58 -13.55 -2.27
N THR A 86 -22.30 -13.11 -1.05
CA THR A 86 -21.40 -11.99 -0.76
C THR A 86 -20.25 -12.48 0.10
N THR A 87 -19.10 -11.80 0.00
CA THR A 87 -17.95 -12.04 0.86
C THR A 87 -17.61 -10.75 1.59
N GLU A 88 -17.63 -10.80 2.92
CA GLU A 88 -17.25 -9.67 3.78
C GLU A 88 -15.94 -9.95 4.50
N LYS A 89 -15.15 -8.88 4.69
CA LYS A 89 -13.91 -8.90 5.47
C LYS A 89 -14.23 -8.53 6.92
N HIS A 90 -13.95 -9.43 7.84
CA HIS A 90 -14.03 -9.16 9.28
C HIS A 90 -12.64 -9.01 9.86
N TYR A 91 -12.35 -7.85 10.45
CA TYR A 91 -11.07 -7.61 11.09
C TYR A 91 -10.90 -8.54 12.29
N THR A 92 -9.80 -9.29 12.34
CA THR A 92 -9.58 -10.32 13.37
C THR A 92 -9.06 -9.75 14.69
N GLY A 93 -8.70 -8.46 14.72
CA GLY A 93 -8.02 -7.85 15.86
C GLY A 93 -6.49 -7.98 15.81
N GLY A 94 -5.94 -8.74 14.85
CA GLY A 94 -4.51 -9.02 14.71
C GLY A 94 -3.83 -8.24 13.57
N TYR A 95 -2.50 -8.17 13.66
CA TYR A 95 -1.64 -7.60 12.63
C TYR A 95 -0.45 -8.53 12.35
N ASP A 96 -0.10 -8.67 11.08
CA ASP A 96 1.19 -9.22 10.66
C ASP A 96 2.17 -8.08 10.43
N TRP A 97 3.41 -8.24 10.90
CA TRP A 97 4.46 -7.26 10.70
C TRP A 97 5.53 -7.78 9.74
N THR A 98 5.91 -6.94 8.78
CA THR A 98 7.15 -7.10 7.99
C THR A 98 8.10 -5.97 8.35
N TYR A 99 9.37 -6.29 8.59
CA TYR A 99 10.42 -5.32 8.87
C TYR A 99 11.48 -5.34 7.78
N LEU A 100 11.83 -4.16 7.30
CA LEU A 100 12.91 -3.92 6.35
C LEU A 100 14.07 -3.27 7.10
N PHE A 101 15.23 -3.92 7.08
CA PHE A 101 16.44 -3.46 7.76
C PHE A 101 17.39 -2.85 6.75
N THR A 102 18.01 -1.72 7.11
CA THR A 102 18.91 -0.98 6.23
C THR A 102 20.17 -0.54 6.95
N ASP A 103 21.23 -0.27 6.20
CA ASP A 103 22.44 0.39 6.72
C ASP A 103 22.29 1.92 6.75
N GLU A 104 23.36 2.63 7.16
CA GLU A 104 23.40 4.10 7.20
C GLU A 104 23.17 4.77 5.85
N ASN A 105 23.40 4.05 4.75
CA ASN A 105 23.23 4.52 3.39
C ASN A 105 21.88 4.10 2.79
N HIS A 106 20.94 3.66 3.64
CA HIS A 106 19.62 3.21 3.22
C HIS A 106 19.65 1.99 2.30
N LYS A 107 20.71 1.17 2.36
CA LYS A 107 20.79 -0.10 1.64
C LYS A 107 20.18 -1.21 2.46
N ILE A 108 19.25 -1.94 1.88
CA ILE A 108 18.55 -3.04 2.51
C ILE A 108 19.56 -4.14 2.84
N THR A 109 19.57 -4.58 4.09
CA THR A 109 20.38 -5.70 4.58
C THR A 109 19.54 -6.95 4.79
N SER A 110 18.29 -6.79 5.24
CA SER A 110 17.36 -7.92 5.39
C SER A 110 15.89 -7.55 5.41
N VAL A 111 15.05 -8.53 5.06
CA VAL A 111 13.58 -8.49 5.19
C VAL A 111 13.16 -9.59 6.18
N ARG A 112 12.37 -9.24 7.18
CA ARG A 112 11.91 -10.16 8.23
C ARG A 112 10.42 -10.04 8.48
N ASN A 113 9.78 -11.11 8.95
CA ASN A 113 8.42 -11.06 9.48
C ASN A 113 8.46 -11.14 11.01
N ALA A 114 7.46 -10.57 11.68
CA ALA A 114 7.20 -10.87 13.08
C ALA A 114 5.75 -11.31 13.26
N THR A 115 5.55 -12.33 14.08
CA THR A 115 4.23 -12.85 14.46
C THR A 115 3.63 -12.09 15.67
N GLY A 116 4.10 -10.85 15.92
CA GLY A 116 3.71 -10.00 17.04
C GLY A 116 4.74 -8.86 17.26
N PHE A 117 4.49 -7.98 18.24
CA PHE A 117 5.50 -7.05 18.78
C PHE A 117 6.60 -7.84 19.50
N GLY A 118 7.42 -8.57 18.74
CA GLY A 118 8.72 -9.01 19.22
C GLY A 118 9.55 -7.76 19.50
N GLU A 119 10.25 -7.73 20.62
CA GLU A 119 11.14 -6.63 20.98
C GLU A 119 12.30 -6.60 19.97
N ILE A 120 12.08 -5.99 18.80
CA ILE A 120 13.11 -5.66 17.80
C ILE A 120 14.32 -5.03 18.50
N GLU A 121 14.02 -4.28 19.56
CA GLU A 121 14.92 -3.73 20.56
C GLU A 121 15.93 -4.73 21.13
N LYS A 122 15.45 -5.86 21.62
CA LYS A 122 16.30 -6.91 22.19
C LYS A 122 16.95 -7.78 21.13
N GLU A 123 16.32 -7.96 19.97
CA GLU A 123 16.84 -8.81 18.90
C GLU A 123 18.09 -8.21 18.22
N PHE A 124 18.17 -6.87 18.09
CA PHE A 124 19.33 -6.21 17.46
C PHE A 124 20.33 -5.56 18.42
N LYS A 125 19.97 -5.43 19.70
CA LYS A 125 20.82 -4.80 20.74
C LYS A 125 21.27 -3.40 20.31
N CYS A 126 20.37 -2.56 19.82
CA CYS A 126 20.75 -1.16 19.59
C CYS A 126 20.98 -0.51 20.95
N ASN A 127 22.02 0.31 21.05
CA ASN A 127 22.39 0.95 22.31
C ASN A 127 21.42 2.08 22.63
N GLU A 128 20.93 2.75 21.59
CA GLU A 128 19.90 3.78 21.66
C GLU A 128 18.89 3.57 20.53
N TYR A 129 17.61 3.66 20.90
CA TYR A 129 16.50 3.80 19.97
C TYR A 129 15.98 5.23 20.07
N GLU A 130 16.03 5.95 18.95
CA GLU A 130 15.12 7.07 18.78
C GLU A 130 13.82 6.47 18.24
N GLU A 131 12.89 6.15 19.16
CA GLU A 131 11.60 5.49 18.90
C GLU A 131 10.74 6.16 17.82
N THR A 132 11.10 7.40 17.46
CA THR A 132 10.34 8.22 16.54
C THR A 132 11.28 9.15 15.79
N TYR A 133 12.12 8.61 14.90
CA TYR A 133 12.52 9.43 13.75
C TYR A 133 11.24 9.71 12.97
N LYS A 134 10.60 10.85 13.26
CA LYS A 134 9.45 11.37 12.53
C LYS A 134 10.03 12.24 11.44
N PRO A 135 10.15 11.72 10.20
CA PRO A 135 10.51 12.60 9.10
C PRO A 135 9.48 13.74 9.04
N GLU A 136 9.94 14.94 8.67
CA GLU A 136 9.03 16.05 8.41
C GLU A 136 8.14 15.67 7.23
N LEU A 137 6.86 15.40 7.53
CA LEU A 137 5.90 15.00 6.52
C LEU A 137 5.44 16.23 5.75
N LYS A 138 5.67 16.20 4.44
CA LYS A 138 5.10 17.17 3.53
C LYS A 138 3.56 17.05 3.55
N PRO A 139 2.85 18.18 3.37
CA PRO A 139 1.40 18.20 3.44
C PRO A 139 0.78 17.28 2.39
N ARG A 140 -0.35 16.66 2.75
CA ARG A 140 -1.11 15.79 1.85
C ARG A 140 -1.65 16.61 0.69
N LEU A 141 -1.43 16.13 -0.53
CA LEU A 141 -2.01 16.71 -1.73
C LEU A 141 -2.96 15.72 -2.39
N TRP A 142 -4.07 16.26 -2.87
CA TRP A 142 -5.16 15.57 -3.51
C TRP A 142 -5.22 15.92 -4.99
N THR A 143 -5.58 14.94 -5.80
CA THR A 143 -6.17 15.12 -7.11
C THR A 143 -7.40 14.22 -7.22
N ALA A 144 -8.22 14.44 -8.23
CA ALA A 144 -9.42 13.68 -8.46
C ALA A 144 -9.59 13.30 -9.91
N VAL A 145 -10.48 12.34 -10.10
CA VAL A 145 -10.82 11.77 -11.38
C VAL A 145 -12.31 11.92 -11.60
N ALA A 146 -12.66 12.43 -12.78
CA ALA A 146 -14.03 12.56 -13.23
C ALA A 146 -14.29 11.69 -14.47
N VAL A 147 -15.57 11.38 -14.69
CA VAL A 147 -16.07 10.61 -15.83
C VAL A 147 -17.34 11.27 -16.36
N ARG A 148 -17.64 11.07 -17.64
CA ARG A 148 -18.93 11.51 -18.20
C ARG A 148 -20.09 10.79 -17.53
N SER A 149 -21.19 11.51 -17.30
CA SER A 149 -22.44 10.95 -16.73
C SER A 149 -23.19 10.00 -17.68
N THR A 150 -22.88 10.01 -18.98
CA THR A 150 -23.63 9.25 -19.99
C THR A 150 -23.24 7.75 -20.01
N HIS A 151 -24.17 6.90 -20.46
CA HIS A 151 -24.06 5.43 -20.40
C HIS A 151 -22.83 4.81 -21.08
N SER A 152 -22.16 5.54 -21.96
CA SER A 152 -20.83 5.18 -22.44
C SER A 152 -19.80 5.81 -21.50
N LYS A 153 -19.35 5.05 -20.48
CA LYS A 153 -18.23 5.41 -19.59
C LYS A 153 -16.89 5.50 -20.35
N GLN A 154 -16.84 6.32 -21.40
CA GLN A 154 -15.69 6.57 -22.24
C GLN A 154 -15.04 7.87 -21.77
N GLY A 155 -13.77 7.77 -21.39
CA GLY A 155 -12.98 8.91 -20.93
C GLY A 155 -13.04 9.06 -19.41
N ILE A 156 -11.89 8.79 -18.81
CA ILE A 156 -11.62 9.05 -17.41
C ILE A 156 -10.61 10.20 -17.42
N TRP A 157 -11.00 11.33 -16.82
CA TRP A 157 -10.20 12.54 -16.78
C TRP A 157 -9.54 12.67 -15.41
N GLY A 158 -8.21 12.59 -15.38
CA GLY A 158 -7.40 13.02 -14.26
C GLY A 158 -6.43 14.10 -14.73
N ASN A 159 -6.04 14.99 -13.82
CA ASN A 159 -4.98 15.97 -14.06
C ASN A 159 -3.97 15.96 -12.90
N ASP A 160 -2.81 16.55 -13.16
CA ASP A 160 -1.72 16.70 -12.18
C ASP A 160 -1.86 17.96 -11.31
N THR A 161 -3.03 18.60 -11.32
CA THR A 161 -3.26 19.78 -10.49
C THR A 161 -3.49 19.33 -9.05
N LEU A 162 -2.72 19.92 -8.14
CA LEU A 162 -2.63 19.47 -6.76
C LEU A 162 -3.37 20.42 -5.82
N TYR A 163 -4.21 19.85 -4.96
CA TYR A 163 -5.00 20.60 -3.99
C TYR A 163 -4.76 20.12 -2.56
N GLN A 164 -4.92 21.02 -1.60
CA GLN A 164 -4.76 20.68 -0.18
C GLN A 164 -5.95 19.87 0.37
N ASN A 165 -7.09 19.85 -0.34
CA ASN A 165 -8.29 19.14 0.07
C ASN A 165 -8.98 18.46 -1.13
N LEU A 166 -9.81 17.46 -0.82
CA LEU A 166 -10.52 16.66 -1.81
C LEU A 166 -11.60 17.45 -2.56
N ASP A 167 -12.28 18.39 -1.90
CA ASP A 167 -13.41 19.12 -2.50
C ASP A 167 -12.95 20.02 -3.67
N ASP A 168 -11.82 20.70 -3.50
CA ASP A 168 -11.22 21.50 -4.57
C ASP A 168 -10.71 20.61 -5.72
N ALA A 169 -10.07 19.49 -5.39
CA ALA A 169 -9.63 18.52 -6.39
C ALA A 169 -10.81 17.95 -7.21
N LYS A 170 -11.91 17.62 -6.53
CA LYS A 170 -13.16 17.15 -7.16
C LYS A 170 -13.71 18.17 -8.13
N LYS A 171 -13.82 19.41 -7.68
CA LYS A 171 -14.34 20.50 -8.49
C LYS A 171 -13.49 20.67 -9.75
N GLU A 172 -12.17 20.72 -9.60
CA GLU A 172 -11.27 20.84 -10.75
C GLU A 172 -11.42 19.66 -11.74
N ALA A 173 -11.52 18.44 -11.24
CA ALA A 173 -11.65 17.25 -12.09
C ALA A 173 -12.96 17.28 -12.90
N ILE A 174 -14.07 17.67 -12.27
CA ILE A 174 -15.36 17.85 -12.95
C ILE A 174 -15.27 19.00 -13.95
N ASP A 175 -14.82 20.19 -13.53
CA ASP A 175 -14.71 21.37 -14.39
C ASP A 175 -13.83 21.09 -15.62
N SER A 176 -12.71 20.38 -15.43
CA SER A 176 -11.82 19.95 -16.52
C SER A 176 -12.51 18.96 -17.46
N CYS A 177 -13.19 17.96 -16.90
CA CYS A 177 -13.91 16.96 -17.68
C CYS A 177 -15.04 17.59 -18.51
N GLU A 178 -15.85 18.48 -17.92
CA GLU A 178 -16.95 19.14 -18.62
C GLU A 178 -16.41 20.07 -19.72
N LYS A 179 -15.32 20.80 -19.44
CA LYS A 179 -14.67 21.67 -20.41
C LYS A 179 -14.10 20.91 -21.60
N GLU A 180 -13.48 19.75 -21.38
CA GLU A 180 -12.86 18.97 -22.45
C GLU A 180 -13.86 18.08 -23.21
N SER A 181 -14.86 17.54 -22.52
CA SER A 181 -15.86 16.66 -23.12
C SER A 181 -17.03 17.40 -23.76
N GLY A 182 -17.38 18.59 -23.26
CA GLY A 182 -18.62 19.30 -23.59
C GLY A 182 -19.88 18.65 -23.01
N GLU A 183 -19.72 17.70 -22.09
CA GLU A 183 -20.81 16.93 -21.46
C GLU A 183 -20.77 17.07 -19.93
N THR A 184 -21.87 16.74 -19.26
CA THR A 184 -21.91 16.68 -17.80
C THR A 184 -21.01 15.57 -17.29
N CYS A 185 -20.22 15.88 -16.25
CA CYS A 185 -19.31 14.93 -15.64
C CYS A 185 -19.61 14.72 -14.15
N GLU A 186 -19.24 13.54 -13.69
CA GLU A 186 -19.39 13.09 -12.31
C GLU A 186 -18.04 12.72 -11.72
N PHE A 187 -17.92 12.98 -10.41
CA PHE A 187 -16.78 12.50 -9.64
C PHE A 187 -16.77 10.96 -9.59
N LEU A 188 -15.65 10.37 -10.02
CA LEU A 188 -15.47 8.92 -10.01
C LEU A 188 -14.72 8.45 -8.75
N PHE A 189 -13.53 8.99 -8.50
CA PHE A 189 -12.75 8.79 -7.28
C PHE A 189 -11.67 9.87 -7.13
N GLY A 190 -11.15 10.05 -5.93
CA GLY A 190 -10.05 10.94 -5.59
C GLY A 190 -8.91 10.17 -4.98
N PHE A 191 -7.70 10.70 -5.06
CA PHE A 191 -6.53 10.09 -4.45
C PHE A 191 -5.54 11.14 -3.94
N SER A 192 -4.79 10.78 -2.91
CA SER A 192 -3.76 11.64 -2.33
C SER A 192 -2.44 10.91 -2.13
N ASN A 193 -1.34 11.67 -2.20
CA ASN A 193 0.03 11.20 -2.00
C ASN A 193 0.42 9.95 -2.82
N MET A 194 -0.14 9.78 -4.03
CA MET A 194 0.17 8.66 -4.91
C MET A 194 0.03 9.03 -6.37
N CYS A 195 0.49 8.16 -7.25
CA CYS A 195 0.27 8.20 -8.67
C CYS A 195 -0.72 7.13 -9.10
N LEU A 196 -1.51 7.46 -10.11
CA LEU A 196 -2.47 6.58 -10.75
C LEU A 196 -2.21 6.54 -12.26
N THR A 197 -2.38 5.37 -12.85
CA THR A 197 -2.35 5.14 -14.28
C THR A 197 -3.56 4.33 -14.71
N LEU A 198 -4.11 4.67 -15.88
CA LEU A 198 -5.02 3.80 -16.60
C LEU A 198 -4.28 3.11 -17.74
N ALA A 199 -4.45 1.79 -17.85
CA ALA A 199 -4.12 1.04 -19.04
C ALA A 199 -5.41 0.67 -19.78
N HIS A 200 -5.42 0.79 -21.10
CA HIS A 200 -6.50 0.30 -21.96
C HIS A 200 -6.06 -0.98 -22.65
N ALA A 201 -7.04 -1.85 -22.90
CA ALA A 201 -6.90 -3.02 -23.75
C ALA A 201 -7.87 -2.92 -24.93
N ASP A 202 -7.50 -3.55 -26.05
CA ASP A 202 -8.41 -3.72 -27.17
C ASP A 202 -9.43 -4.83 -26.82
N LYS A 203 -10.61 -4.44 -26.34
CA LYS A 203 -11.79 -5.31 -26.13
C LYS A 203 -13.02 -4.69 -26.80
N ILE A 204 -14.07 -5.50 -27.03
CA ILE A 204 -15.37 -5.04 -27.60
C ILE A 204 -15.99 -3.94 -26.71
N GLU A 205 -15.69 -3.95 -25.41
CA GLU A 205 -16.04 -2.89 -24.47
C GLU A 205 -14.78 -2.23 -23.88
N PRO A 206 -14.73 -0.89 -23.77
CA PRO A 206 -13.60 -0.18 -23.20
C PRO A 206 -13.42 -0.57 -21.73
N THR A 207 -12.41 -1.41 -21.48
CA THR A 207 -12.01 -1.81 -20.12
C THR A 207 -10.74 -1.05 -19.76
N SER A 208 -10.83 -0.23 -18.70
CA SER A 208 -9.69 0.49 -18.14
C SER A 208 -9.18 -0.23 -16.91
N TYR A 209 -7.89 -0.54 -16.89
CA TYR A 209 -7.21 -1.18 -15.77
C TYR A 209 -6.45 -0.13 -14.98
N ILE A 210 -6.82 0.03 -13.71
CA ILE A 210 -6.19 1.00 -12.82
C ILE A 210 -4.93 0.38 -12.22
N GLY A 211 -3.83 1.12 -12.30
CA GLY A 211 -2.61 0.86 -11.57
C GLY A 211 -2.28 2.04 -10.68
N VAL A 212 -1.82 1.74 -9.48
CA VAL A 212 -1.45 2.74 -8.48
C VAL A 212 -0.02 2.52 -8.01
N GLY A 213 0.66 3.58 -7.59
CA GLY A 213 2.02 3.50 -7.04
C GLY A 213 2.42 4.80 -6.35
N ILE A 214 3.48 4.79 -5.55
CA ILE A 214 4.00 6.03 -4.96
C ILE A 214 4.64 6.91 -6.03
N ILE A 215 5.25 6.30 -7.05
CA ILE A 215 5.82 7.01 -8.19
C ILE A 215 5.08 6.67 -9.48
N GLY A 216 5.19 7.56 -10.47
CA GLY A 216 4.49 7.44 -11.74
C GLY A 216 4.85 6.15 -12.50
N LYS A 217 6.13 5.75 -12.46
CA LYS A 217 6.62 4.52 -13.10
C LYS A 217 5.90 3.28 -12.57
N ASP A 218 5.78 3.14 -11.26
CA ASP A 218 5.18 1.97 -10.63
C ASP A 218 3.68 1.91 -10.88
N SER A 219 2.99 3.06 -10.88
CA SER A 219 1.58 3.10 -11.25
C SER A 219 1.36 2.57 -12.67
N LYS A 220 2.27 2.85 -13.62
CA LYS A 220 2.22 2.33 -14.99
C LYS A 220 2.47 0.83 -15.05
N GLU A 221 3.52 0.36 -14.39
CA GLU A 221 3.85 -1.06 -14.34
C GLU A 221 2.70 -1.87 -13.74
N ASN A 222 2.09 -1.38 -12.66
CA ASN A 222 0.93 -1.99 -12.02
C ASN A 222 -0.31 -1.97 -12.93
N ALA A 223 -0.58 -0.88 -13.67
CA ALA A 223 -1.73 -0.82 -14.58
C ALA A 223 -1.59 -1.85 -15.72
N LEU A 224 -0.40 -1.94 -16.31
CA LEU A 224 -0.09 -2.91 -17.35
C LEU A 224 -0.10 -4.34 -16.83
N LYS A 225 0.36 -4.57 -15.60
CA LYS A 225 0.30 -5.88 -14.94
C LYS A 225 -1.16 -6.29 -14.70
N ASN A 226 -1.98 -5.42 -14.13
CA ASN A 226 -3.41 -5.69 -13.87
C ASN A 226 -4.15 -6.02 -15.19
N CYS A 227 -3.84 -5.30 -16.27
CA CYS A 227 -4.37 -5.58 -17.59
C CYS A 227 -3.97 -6.98 -18.11
N LYS A 228 -2.70 -7.37 -17.95
CA LYS A 228 -2.19 -8.70 -18.37
C LYS A 228 -2.74 -9.83 -17.51
N ASP A 229 -2.84 -9.62 -16.20
CA ASP A 229 -3.35 -10.62 -15.25
C ASP A 229 -4.83 -10.94 -15.51
N ASP A 230 -5.60 -9.97 -16.00
CA ASP A 230 -6.97 -10.16 -16.50
C ASP A 230 -7.05 -10.88 -17.86
N GLY A 231 -5.91 -11.31 -18.40
CA GLY A 231 -5.81 -11.99 -19.69
C GLY A 231 -6.07 -11.09 -20.90
N ALA A 232 -6.03 -9.77 -20.74
CA ALA A 232 -6.25 -8.83 -21.83
C ALA A 232 -5.00 -8.70 -22.74
N SER A 233 -5.23 -8.48 -24.03
CA SER A 233 -4.20 -8.23 -25.03
C SER A 233 -4.08 -6.74 -25.38
N ASN A 234 -2.93 -6.34 -25.93
CA ASN A 234 -2.65 -4.96 -26.39
C ASN A 234 -2.80 -3.88 -25.30
N CYS A 235 -2.47 -4.25 -24.05
CA CYS A 235 -2.41 -3.34 -22.92
C CYS A 235 -1.47 -2.17 -23.21
N HIS A 236 -2.00 -0.95 -23.24
CA HIS A 236 -1.22 0.27 -23.42
C HIS A 236 -1.71 1.38 -22.49
N VAL A 237 -0.81 2.31 -22.18
CA VAL A 237 -1.10 3.45 -21.28
C VAL A 237 -1.24 4.72 -22.12
N PRO A 238 -2.33 5.49 -21.97
CA PRO A 238 -2.47 6.79 -22.63
C PRO A 238 -1.38 7.77 -22.22
N LYS A 239 -1.05 8.70 -23.12
CA LYS A 239 -0.01 9.72 -22.90
C LYS A 239 -0.26 10.60 -21.66
N HIS A 240 -1.53 10.84 -21.32
CA HIS A 240 -1.92 11.67 -20.18
C HIS A 240 -1.69 11.02 -18.82
N TYR A 241 -1.26 9.74 -18.79
CA TYR A 241 -0.90 9.03 -17.56
C TYR A 241 0.63 8.82 -17.46
N PRO A 242 1.19 8.80 -16.23
CA PRO A 242 0.51 8.73 -14.95
C PRO A 242 0.03 10.12 -14.51
N VAL A 243 -0.99 10.16 -13.66
CA VAL A 243 -1.36 11.36 -12.91
C VAL A 243 -0.95 11.20 -11.46
N CYS A 244 -0.32 12.21 -10.87
CA CYS A 244 0.28 12.10 -9.55
C CYS A 244 -0.23 13.18 -8.61
N SER A 245 -0.46 12.80 -7.36
CA SER A 245 -0.83 13.68 -6.25
C SER A 245 0.23 13.73 -5.16
N THR A 246 1.46 13.36 -5.48
CA THR A 246 2.58 13.35 -4.53
C THR A 246 3.14 14.77 -4.35
N PRO A 247 3.41 15.24 -3.12
CA PRO A 247 3.96 16.58 -2.88
C PRO A 247 5.39 16.78 -3.39
N CYS A 248 6.05 15.72 -3.80
CA CYS A 248 7.41 15.71 -4.34
C CYS A 248 7.70 14.34 -4.98
N ASP A 249 8.76 14.30 -5.77
CA ASP A 249 9.24 13.06 -6.40
C ASP A 249 10.27 12.39 -5.48
N TYR A 250 9.83 11.36 -4.76
CA TYR A 250 10.68 10.64 -3.81
C TYR A 250 11.90 9.96 -4.47
N SER A 251 11.79 9.61 -5.75
CA SER A 251 12.92 9.02 -6.49
C SER A 251 14.07 10.02 -6.69
N LYS A 252 13.80 11.32 -6.55
CA LYS A 252 14.78 12.41 -6.70
C LYS A 252 15.14 13.08 -5.37
N ASP A 253 14.20 13.14 -4.43
CA ASP A 253 14.36 13.75 -3.12
C ASP A 253 14.19 12.68 -2.03
N LYS A 254 15.29 12.15 -1.49
CA LYS A 254 15.25 11.13 -0.42
C LYS A 254 14.66 11.66 0.90
N GLN A 255 14.44 12.97 1.03
CA GLN A 255 13.78 13.59 2.18
C GLN A 255 12.29 13.87 1.92
N CYS A 256 11.75 13.38 0.79
CA CYS A 256 10.37 13.55 0.39
C CYS A 256 9.42 12.58 1.12
N PHE A 257 9.23 12.80 2.41
CA PHE A 257 8.30 12.01 3.20
C PHE A 257 6.91 12.67 3.21
N PHE A 258 5.86 11.87 3.10
CA PHE A 258 4.48 12.32 3.15
C PHE A 258 3.58 11.21 3.72
N ASP A 259 2.42 11.59 4.25
CA ASP A 259 1.49 10.66 4.89
C ASP A 259 0.98 9.58 3.91
N LYS A 260 0.50 8.45 4.44
CA LYS A 260 0.05 7.29 3.67
C LYS A 260 -0.97 7.68 2.59
N PRO A 261 -0.86 7.12 1.38
CA PRO A 261 -1.81 7.43 0.34
C PRO A 261 -3.23 7.07 0.75
N GLN A 262 -4.18 7.91 0.35
CA GLN A 262 -5.60 7.67 0.57
C GLN A 262 -6.35 7.72 -0.75
N LEU A 263 -7.43 6.95 -0.80
CA LEU A 263 -8.36 6.89 -1.90
C LEU A 263 -9.74 7.30 -1.37
N ALA A 264 -10.44 8.09 -2.17
CA ALA A 264 -11.76 8.59 -1.89
C ALA A 264 -12.71 8.16 -3.00
N LYS A 265 -13.90 7.67 -2.67
CA LYS A 265 -14.94 7.36 -3.67
C LYS A 265 -16.28 7.94 -3.23
N PRO A 266 -17.22 8.17 -4.17
CA PRO A 266 -18.59 8.51 -3.81
C PRO A 266 -19.13 7.50 -2.80
N GLY A 267 -19.54 7.99 -1.64
CA GLY A 267 -20.18 7.17 -0.60
C GLY A 267 -21.69 7.36 -0.57
N LYS A 268 -22.35 6.66 0.35
CA LYS A 268 -23.80 6.78 0.56
C LYS A 268 -24.12 8.12 1.21
N ASN A 269 -25.25 8.72 0.84
CA ASN A 269 -25.80 9.96 1.41
C ASN A 269 -24.91 11.21 1.18
N GLY A 270 -24.19 11.27 0.05
CA GLY A 270 -23.42 12.47 -0.34
C GLY A 270 -22.15 12.73 0.47
N LYS A 271 -21.72 11.77 1.31
CA LYS A 271 -20.41 11.81 1.97
C LYS A 271 -19.46 10.84 1.28
N ASP A 272 -18.25 11.28 0.98
CA ASP A 272 -17.24 10.39 0.39
C ASP A 272 -16.72 9.37 1.40
N GLU A 273 -16.45 8.17 0.90
CA GLU A 273 -15.74 7.14 1.64
C GLU A 273 -14.24 7.28 1.38
N ILE A 274 -13.47 7.59 2.42
CA ILE A 274 -12.00 7.69 2.38
C ILE A 274 -11.39 6.48 3.08
N PHE A 275 -10.36 5.89 2.47
CA PHE A 275 -9.62 4.75 3.00
C PHE A 275 -8.16 4.78 2.55
N TYR A 276 -7.27 4.08 3.26
CA TYR A 276 -5.87 4.02 2.86
C TYR A 276 -5.66 3.12 1.64
N ALA A 277 -4.80 3.54 0.72
CA ALA A 277 -4.44 2.74 -0.44
C ALA A 277 -3.78 1.43 0.01
N GLY A 278 -4.26 0.30 -0.49
CA GLY A 278 -3.76 -1.04 -0.14
C GLY A 278 -4.51 -1.76 1.00
N GLU A 279 -5.39 -1.08 1.75
CA GLU A 279 -6.28 -1.75 2.74
C GLU A 279 -7.51 -2.39 2.08
N LYS A 280 -7.94 -1.81 0.96
CA LYS A 280 -8.94 -2.39 0.06
C LYS A 280 -8.29 -2.55 -1.31
N ASN A 281 -8.42 -3.73 -1.91
CA ASN A 281 -8.34 -3.83 -3.37
C ASN A 281 -9.46 -2.93 -3.87
N LEU A 282 -9.09 -1.75 -4.36
CA LEU A 282 -9.98 -0.99 -5.19
C LEU A 282 -10.08 -1.79 -6.48
N PHE A 283 -11.33 -2.21 -6.76
CA PHE A 283 -11.76 -3.13 -7.80
C PHE A 283 -11.64 -4.61 -7.39
#